data_AF-A0A1G2KRI2-F1
#
_entry.id   AF-A0A1G2KRI2-F1
#
_cell.length_a   1.000
_cell.length_b   1.000
_cell.length_c   1.000
_cell.angle_alpha   90.00
_cell.angle_beta   90.00
_cell.angle_gamma   90.00
#
_symmetry.space_group_name_H-M   'P 1'
#
loop_
_entity.id
_entity.type
_entity.pdbx_description
1 polymer ?
#
loop_
_entity_poly.entity_id
_entity_poly.type
_entity_poly.pdbx_seq_one_letter_code
_entity_poly.pdbx_strand_id
1 'polypeptide(L)'
;MDLKKFFLVTGVAIGIGLLAWVMYVNIMTFSPRVSPVPTQPAPSAVVPVSDEGSSAEAPKAGSGALQVPLYTGADASVARENSSLIKAYPEDVKKKMREELATLAARVEKDPTTLDAWLRIGVIKKFFGDYEGARDAWEYASIIRPANVVSFLNLGGLYGSYLKDYPRAEKNYRQAIINNPADSSGYLELASLYRYSYKEKEGNIVPLMEEGMTASDDDLNFTIYLGGYWTEKGDTAKAIENYEKALKLDPDNKPIQAEISRLKAR
;
A
#
# COMPACT_ATOMS: atom_id res chain seq x y z
N MET A 1 17.34 16.42 44.91
CA MET A 1 16.48 16.35 43.72
C MET A 1 17.24 15.56 42.67
N ASP A 2 16.75 14.39 42.31
CA ASP A 2 17.53 13.29 41.73
C ASP A 2 17.64 13.40 40.20
N LEU A 3 18.85 13.66 39.69
CA LEU A 3 19.15 13.95 38.28
C LEU A 3 18.89 12.76 37.34
N LYS A 4 18.69 11.56 37.89
CA LYS A 4 18.39 10.34 37.12
C LYS A 4 16.94 10.25 36.64
N LYS A 5 16.01 11.03 37.20
CA LYS A 5 14.60 11.03 36.76
C LYS A 5 14.31 11.98 35.59
N PHE A 6 15.25 12.85 35.22
CA PHE A 6 15.06 13.83 34.13
C PHE A 6 15.35 13.27 32.73
N PHE A 7 16.22 12.25 32.62
CA PHE A 7 16.59 11.66 31.32
C PHE A 7 15.65 10.56 30.81
N LEU A 8 14.72 10.07 31.65
CA LEU A 8 13.78 9.01 31.25
C LEU A 8 12.54 9.55 30.53
N VAL A 9 12.23 10.86 30.68
CA VAL A 9 11.01 11.46 30.12
C VAL A 9 11.25 12.14 28.76
N THR A 10 12.49 12.50 28.42
CA THR A 10 12.82 13.16 27.13
C THR A 10 13.19 12.19 26.02
N GLY A 11 13.63 10.97 26.33
CA GLY A 11 14.03 9.96 25.33
C GLY A 11 12.88 9.25 24.60
N VAL A 12 11.67 9.24 25.18
CA VAL A 12 10.49 8.56 24.59
C VAL A 12 9.67 9.51 23.70
N ALA A 13 9.78 10.83 23.90
CA ALA A 13 8.98 11.81 23.16
C ALA A 13 9.50 12.08 21.72
N ILE A 14 10.77 11.82 21.43
CA ILE A 14 11.36 12.10 20.11
C ILE A 14 11.05 10.99 19.09
N GLY A 15 10.85 9.74 19.55
CA GLY A 15 10.52 8.61 18.68
C GLY A 15 9.07 8.59 18.17
N ILE A 16 8.14 9.17 18.93
CA ILE A 16 6.71 9.20 18.56
C ILE A 16 6.41 10.37 17.61
N GLY A 17 7.14 11.49 17.75
CA GLY A 17 6.98 12.67 16.90
C GLY A 17 7.40 12.47 15.45
N LEU A 18 8.45 11.68 15.19
CA LEU A 18 8.93 11.40 13.83
C LEU A 18 7.99 10.47 13.06
N LEU A 19 7.39 9.47 13.71
CA LEU A 19 6.38 8.60 13.10
C LEU A 19 5.07 9.35 12.81
N ALA A 20 4.66 10.26 13.69
CA ALA A 20 3.49 11.12 13.46
C ALA A 20 3.74 12.15 12.34
N TRP A 21 4.96 12.69 12.22
CA TRP A 21 5.34 13.61 11.14
C TRP A 21 5.48 12.91 9.79
N VAL A 22 6.07 11.70 9.73
CA VAL A 22 6.12 10.89 8.50
C VAL A 22 4.72 10.46 8.05
N MET A 23 3.81 10.12 8.98
CA MET A 23 2.40 9.88 8.65
C MET A 23 1.67 11.15 8.17
N TYR A 24 1.94 12.31 8.79
CA TYR A 24 1.33 13.59 8.39
C TYR A 24 1.83 14.09 7.02
N VAL A 25 3.12 13.91 6.71
CA VAL A 25 3.70 14.25 5.40
C VAL A 25 3.18 13.32 4.31
N ASN A 26 3.05 11.99 4.55
CA ASN A 26 2.51 11.05 3.57
C ASN A 26 1.05 11.33 3.18
N ILE A 27 0.24 11.91 4.07
CA ILE A 27 -1.15 12.28 3.77
C ILE A 27 -1.24 13.54 2.87
N MET A 28 -0.23 14.42 2.89
CA MET A 28 -0.27 15.71 2.18
C MET A 28 0.56 15.76 0.89
N THR A 29 1.62 14.96 0.74
CA THR A 29 2.57 15.11 -0.39
C THR A 29 2.41 14.10 -1.52
N PHE A 30 1.59 13.04 -1.37
CA PHE A 30 1.35 12.09 -2.44
C PHE A 30 0.24 12.55 -3.40
N SER A 31 0.52 13.61 -4.15
CA SER A 31 -0.11 13.78 -5.46
C SER A 31 0.67 12.90 -6.43
N PRO A 32 0.09 11.86 -7.04
CA PRO A 32 0.82 11.07 -8.02
C PRO A 32 1.16 11.98 -9.21
N ARG A 33 2.45 12.32 -9.37
CA ARG A 33 2.95 12.78 -10.66
C ARG A 33 2.79 11.60 -11.61
N VAL A 34 1.76 11.66 -12.43
CA VAL A 34 1.59 10.76 -13.57
C VAL A 34 2.68 11.14 -14.58
N SER A 35 3.84 10.49 -14.49
CA SER A 35 4.78 10.49 -15.60
C SER A 35 4.11 9.74 -16.76
N PRO A 36 4.16 10.26 -17.99
CA PRO A 36 3.59 9.56 -19.15
C PRO A 36 4.32 8.23 -19.35
N VAL A 37 3.54 7.15 -19.47
CA VAL A 37 4.04 5.80 -19.75
C VAL A 37 4.65 5.80 -21.17
N PRO A 38 5.91 5.34 -21.36
CA PRO A 38 6.46 5.12 -22.69
C PRO A 38 5.66 4.02 -23.39
N THR A 39 5.09 4.33 -24.55
CA THR A 39 4.41 3.34 -25.40
C THR A 39 5.43 2.33 -25.92
N GLN A 40 5.48 1.13 -25.33
CA GLN A 40 6.19 0.02 -25.97
C GLN A 40 5.44 -0.41 -27.24
N PRO A 41 6.14 -0.68 -28.36
CA PRO A 41 5.52 -1.22 -29.55
C PRO A 41 5.03 -2.65 -29.30
N ALA A 42 3.88 -2.99 -29.88
CA ALA A 42 3.30 -4.32 -29.79
C ALA A 42 4.27 -5.41 -30.29
N PRO A 43 4.30 -6.60 -29.68
CA PRO A 43 5.12 -7.70 -30.15
C PRO A 43 4.66 -8.13 -31.55
N SER A 44 5.62 -8.21 -32.48
CA SER A 44 5.42 -8.65 -33.86
C SER A 44 4.83 -10.06 -33.90
N ALA A 45 3.77 -10.22 -34.69
CA ALA A 45 3.14 -11.51 -34.97
C ALA A 45 4.13 -12.45 -35.67
N VAL A 46 4.36 -13.62 -35.06
CA VAL A 46 5.04 -14.75 -35.70
C VAL A 46 4.03 -15.48 -36.58
N VAL A 47 4.38 -15.67 -37.85
CA VAL A 47 3.61 -16.41 -38.85
C VAL A 47 3.63 -17.92 -38.53
N PRO A 48 2.52 -18.67 -38.65
CA PRO A 48 2.53 -20.11 -38.44
C PRO A 48 2.95 -20.86 -39.72
N VAL A 49 3.79 -21.88 -39.56
CA VAL A 49 3.99 -22.95 -40.54
C VAL A 49 2.95 -24.03 -40.27
N SER A 50 2.20 -24.37 -41.30
CA SER A 50 1.18 -25.42 -41.34
C SER A 50 1.78 -26.81 -41.26
N ASP A 51 1.17 -27.70 -40.47
CA ASP A 51 1.10 -29.12 -40.82
C ASP A 51 -0.23 -29.74 -40.33
N GLU A 52 -0.74 -30.63 -41.16
CA GLU A 52 -2.09 -31.19 -41.19
C GLU A 52 -2.34 -32.22 -40.07
N GLY A 53 -3.61 -32.34 -39.67
CA GLY A 53 -4.15 -33.61 -39.19
C GLY A 53 -4.94 -33.56 -37.89
N SER A 54 -6.13 -34.18 -37.94
CA SER A 54 -7.00 -34.55 -36.83
C SER A 54 -8.01 -33.50 -36.34
N SER A 55 -9.19 -33.59 -36.93
CA SER A 55 -10.45 -33.03 -36.45
C SER A 55 -10.79 -33.50 -35.04
N ALA A 56 -10.57 -32.64 -34.05
CA ALA A 56 -11.36 -32.60 -32.83
C ALA A 56 -11.73 -31.13 -32.62
N GLU A 57 -13.03 -30.84 -32.70
CA GLU A 57 -13.59 -29.50 -32.59
C GLU A 57 -13.32 -28.98 -31.16
N ALA A 58 -12.29 -28.16 -31.00
CA ALA A 58 -12.03 -27.41 -29.78
C ALA A 58 -13.19 -26.42 -29.56
N PRO A 59 -13.66 -26.23 -28.31
CA PRO A 59 -14.73 -25.28 -28.06
C PRO A 59 -14.23 -23.91 -28.49
N LYS A 60 -14.97 -23.26 -29.40
CA LYS A 60 -14.73 -21.85 -29.76
C LYS A 60 -14.71 -21.07 -28.46
N ALA A 61 -13.51 -20.63 -28.06
CA ALA A 61 -13.35 -19.65 -27.00
C ALA A 61 -14.04 -18.39 -27.49
N GLY A 62 -15.30 -18.22 -27.11
CA GLY A 62 -16.00 -16.97 -27.31
C GLY A 62 -15.16 -15.88 -26.66
N SER A 63 -14.86 -14.83 -27.42
CA SER A 63 -14.35 -13.56 -26.93
C SER A 63 -15.44 -12.86 -26.09
N GLY A 64 -15.96 -13.56 -25.09
CA GLY A 64 -16.86 -12.99 -24.09
C GLY A 64 -16.03 -12.00 -23.31
N ALA A 65 -16.19 -10.70 -23.60
CA ALA A 65 -15.77 -9.66 -22.69
C ALA A 65 -16.24 -10.08 -21.30
N LEU A 66 -15.31 -10.27 -20.35
CA LEU A 66 -15.63 -10.56 -18.96
C LEU A 66 -16.64 -9.50 -18.51
N GLN A 67 -17.90 -9.92 -18.35
CA GLN A 67 -18.94 -9.03 -17.84
C GLN A 67 -18.56 -8.72 -16.40
N VAL A 68 -18.16 -7.47 -16.15
CA VAL A 68 -17.96 -6.99 -14.78
C VAL A 68 -19.31 -7.12 -14.07
N PRO A 69 -19.40 -7.86 -12.95
CA PRO A 69 -20.65 -8.03 -12.24
C PRO A 69 -21.18 -6.67 -11.77
N LEU A 70 -22.49 -6.54 -11.57
CA LEU A 70 -23.06 -5.33 -10.99
C LEU A 70 -22.57 -5.15 -9.54
N TYR A 71 -22.33 -3.90 -9.16
CA TYR A 71 -22.03 -3.56 -7.77
C TYR A 71 -23.24 -3.85 -6.87
N THR A 72 -23.02 -4.61 -5.80
CA THR A 72 -24.05 -4.98 -4.82
C THR A 72 -23.71 -4.59 -3.38
N GLY A 73 -22.67 -3.76 -3.19
CA GLY A 73 -22.22 -3.32 -1.88
C GLY A 73 -23.06 -2.15 -1.32
N ALA A 74 -22.57 -1.53 -0.24
CA ALA A 74 -23.21 -0.37 0.36
C ALA A 74 -23.37 0.80 -0.63
N ASP A 75 -24.46 1.56 -0.51
CA ASP A 75 -24.76 2.72 -1.38
C ASP A 75 -23.53 3.62 -1.57
N ALA A 76 -23.13 3.84 -2.82
CA ALA A 76 -21.95 4.61 -3.18
C ALA A 76 -22.04 6.08 -2.76
N SER A 77 -23.25 6.63 -2.60
CA SER A 77 -23.50 8.03 -2.26
C SER A 77 -23.53 8.33 -0.75
N VAL A 78 -23.65 7.30 0.09
CA VAL A 78 -23.83 7.45 1.54
C VAL A 78 -22.64 6.89 2.29
N ALA A 79 -22.02 7.68 3.16
CA ALA A 79 -21.03 7.18 4.12
C ALA A 79 -21.66 6.99 5.51
N ARG A 80 -21.47 5.81 6.12
CA ARG A 80 -21.88 5.57 7.51
C ARG A 80 -20.91 6.25 8.47
N GLU A 81 -21.23 7.48 8.86
CA GLU A 81 -20.33 8.33 9.64
C GLU A 81 -20.11 7.83 11.08
N ASN A 82 -18.84 7.66 11.46
CA ASN A 82 -18.43 7.46 12.84
C ASN A 82 -18.16 8.81 13.51
N SER A 83 -19.15 9.33 14.25
CA SER A 83 -19.10 10.65 14.89
C SER A 83 -17.85 10.87 15.76
N SER A 84 -17.33 9.82 16.41
CA SER A 84 -16.14 9.91 17.25
C SER A 84 -14.86 10.16 16.47
N LEU A 85 -14.76 9.63 15.24
CA LEU A 85 -13.61 9.86 14.36
C LEU A 85 -13.74 11.20 13.65
N ILE A 86 -14.93 11.53 13.16
CA ILE A 86 -15.10 12.69 12.29
C ILE A 86 -15.20 14.01 13.04
N LYS A 87 -15.41 14.01 14.36
CA LYS A 87 -15.43 15.23 15.19
C LYS A 87 -14.11 16.00 15.18
N ALA A 88 -13.00 15.33 14.87
CA ALA A 88 -11.67 15.94 14.80
C ALA A 88 -11.47 16.79 13.54
N TYR A 89 -12.37 16.65 12.54
CA TYR A 89 -12.25 17.35 11.27
C TYR A 89 -13.19 18.56 11.20
N PRO A 90 -12.73 19.69 10.62
CA PRO A 90 -13.57 20.86 10.37
C PRO A 90 -14.83 20.53 9.55
N GLU A 91 -15.92 21.26 9.80
CA GLU A 91 -17.19 21.05 9.09
C GLU A 91 -17.09 21.29 7.58
N ASP A 92 -16.28 22.26 7.15
CA ASP A 92 -16.09 22.55 5.72
C ASP A 92 -15.35 21.41 5.00
N VAL A 93 -14.40 20.75 5.68
CA VAL A 93 -13.72 19.55 5.15
C VAL A 93 -14.73 18.42 5.01
N LYS A 94 -15.54 18.15 6.04
CA LYS A 94 -16.58 17.10 5.98
C LYS A 94 -17.61 17.39 4.89
N LYS A 95 -18.04 18.64 4.75
CA LYS A 95 -18.95 19.09 3.68
C LYS A 95 -18.36 18.78 2.30
N LYS A 96 -17.11 19.18 2.04
CA LYS A 96 -16.42 18.89 0.76
C LYS A 96 -16.33 17.39 0.48
N MET A 97 -16.03 16.57 1.49
CA MET A 97 -15.97 15.11 1.33
C MET A 97 -17.33 14.50 0.96
N ARG A 98 -18.44 15.03 1.51
CA ARG A 98 -19.81 14.59 1.13
C ARG A 98 -20.18 15.02 -0.28
N GLU A 99 -19.88 16.26 -0.66
CA GLU A 99 -20.13 16.78 -2.01
C GLU A 99 -19.35 15.99 -3.07
N GLU A 100 -18.10 15.66 -2.76
CA GLU A 100 -17.28 14.81 -3.61
C GLU A 100 -17.85 13.39 -3.70
N LEU A 101 -18.27 12.78 -2.58
CA LEU A 101 -18.89 11.45 -2.57
C LEU A 101 -20.13 11.40 -3.47
N ALA A 102 -21.01 12.41 -3.39
CA ALA A 102 -22.20 12.50 -4.23
C ALA A 102 -21.84 12.62 -5.73
N THR A 103 -20.81 13.42 -6.04
CA THR A 103 -20.32 13.58 -7.42
C THR A 103 -19.77 12.26 -7.98
N LEU A 104 -19.00 11.52 -7.17
CA LEU A 104 -18.44 10.23 -7.56
C LEU A 104 -19.51 9.15 -7.68
N ALA A 105 -20.52 9.15 -6.80
CA ALA A 105 -21.66 8.25 -6.88
C ALA A 105 -22.41 8.39 -8.22
N ALA A 106 -22.68 9.63 -8.64
CA ALA A 106 -23.29 9.89 -9.95
C ALA A 106 -22.41 9.40 -11.12
N ARG A 107 -21.07 9.47 -10.98
CA ARG A 107 -20.14 8.93 -12.00
C ARG A 107 -20.24 7.40 -12.10
N VAL A 108 -20.23 6.69 -10.97
CA VAL A 108 -20.29 5.22 -10.97
C VAL A 108 -21.68 4.67 -11.27
N GLU A 109 -22.74 5.46 -11.07
CA GLU A 109 -24.09 5.13 -11.56
C GLU A 109 -24.14 5.17 -13.09
N LYS A 110 -23.53 6.19 -13.71
CA LYS A 110 -23.46 6.31 -15.17
C LYS A 110 -22.53 5.29 -15.80
N ASP A 111 -21.37 5.05 -15.18
CA ASP A 111 -20.38 4.06 -15.61
C ASP A 111 -19.77 3.34 -14.40
N PRO A 112 -20.30 2.15 -14.04
CA PRO A 112 -19.80 1.37 -12.92
C PRO A 112 -18.36 0.91 -13.06
N THR A 113 -17.73 1.04 -14.23
CA THR A 113 -16.35 0.60 -14.47
C THR A 113 -15.32 1.72 -14.27
N THR A 114 -15.75 2.87 -13.77
CA THR A 114 -14.89 4.03 -13.46
C THR A 114 -14.01 3.75 -12.23
N LEU A 115 -12.84 3.15 -12.46
CA LEU A 115 -11.92 2.71 -11.39
C LEU A 115 -11.53 3.84 -10.42
N ASP A 116 -11.14 5.00 -10.93
CA ASP A 116 -10.69 6.12 -10.09
C ASP A 116 -11.78 6.60 -9.14
N ALA A 117 -13.05 6.51 -9.58
CA ALA A 117 -14.17 6.88 -8.75
C ALA A 117 -14.38 5.90 -7.60
N TRP A 118 -14.33 4.58 -7.85
CA TRP A 118 -14.42 3.57 -6.80
C TRP A 118 -13.27 3.64 -5.80
N LEU A 119 -12.05 3.86 -6.29
CA LEU A 119 -10.89 4.09 -5.43
C LEU A 119 -11.12 5.29 -4.50
N ARG A 120 -11.62 6.41 -5.03
CA ARG A 120 -11.87 7.62 -4.25
C ARG A 120 -13.08 7.49 -3.31
N ILE A 121 -14.15 6.83 -3.73
CA ILE A 121 -15.31 6.50 -2.87
C ILE A 121 -14.83 5.74 -1.64
N GLY A 122 -13.97 4.72 -1.81
CA GLY A 122 -13.45 3.96 -0.68
C GLY A 122 -12.59 4.81 0.27
N VAL A 123 -11.78 5.72 -0.27
CA VAL A 123 -11.00 6.69 0.54
C VAL A 123 -11.92 7.58 1.38
N ILE A 124 -12.97 8.14 0.77
CA ILE A 124 -13.91 9.03 1.46
C ILE A 124 -14.72 8.27 2.52
N LYS A 125 -15.20 7.07 2.21
CA LYS A 125 -15.92 6.22 3.17
C LYS A 125 -15.02 5.87 4.36
N LYS A 126 -13.75 5.50 4.11
CA LYS A 126 -12.75 5.28 5.17
C LYS A 126 -12.54 6.54 6.01
N PHE A 127 -12.46 7.73 5.39
CA PHE A 127 -12.36 9.01 6.11
C PHE A 127 -13.52 9.21 7.10
N PHE A 128 -14.74 8.86 6.70
CA PHE A 128 -15.91 8.92 7.58
C PHE A 128 -15.98 7.78 8.61
N GLY A 129 -15.04 6.82 8.59
CA GLY A 129 -15.07 5.64 9.44
C GLY A 129 -16.00 4.51 8.94
N ASP A 130 -16.55 4.66 7.74
CA ASP A 130 -17.34 3.64 7.06
C ASP A 130 -16.41 2.61 6.42
N TYR A 131 -15.82 1.74 7.26
CA TYR A 131 -14.86 0.74 6.80
C TYR A 131 -15.51 -0.37 5.97
N GLU A 132 -16.78 -0.70 6.21
CA GLU A 132 -17.50 -1.66 5.38
C GLU A 132 -17.74 -1.11 3.98
N GLY A 133 -18.25 0.13 3.87
CA GLY A 133 -18.43 0.76 2.58
C GLY A 133 -17.10 1.02 1.85
N ALA A 134 -16.02 1.30 2.58
CA ALA A 134 -14.69 1.42 1.99
C ALA A 134 -14.19 0.09 1.40
N ARG A 135 -14.38 -1.01 2.15
CA ARG A 135 -14.09 -2.37 1.67
C ARG A 135 -14.87 -2.65 0.39
N ASP A 136 -16.19 -2.47 0.40
CA ASP A 136 -17.04 -2.80 -0.75
C ASP A 136 -16.60 -2.05 -2.01
N ALA A 137 -16.30 -0.75 -1.89
CA ALA A 137 -15.83 0.07 -3.00
C ALA A 137 -14.48 -0.41 -3.57
N TRP A 138 -13.52 -0.76 -2.70
CA TRP A 138 -12.21 -1.23 -3.14
C TRP A 138 -12.20 -2.68 -3.61
N GLU A 139 -13.05 -3.55 -3.05
CA GLU A 139 -13.28 -4.90 -3.58
C GLU A 139 -13.85 -4.80 -4.99
N TYR A 140 -14.81 -3.92 -5.22
CA TYR A 140 -15.34 -3.70 -6.57
C TYR A 140 -14.30 -3.08 -7.52
N ALA A 141 -13.49 -2.13 -7.06
CA ALA A 141 -12.35 -1.61 -7.82
C ALA A 141 -11.38 -2.73 -8.27
N SER A 142 -11.12 -3.70 -7.39
CA SER A 142 -10.28 -4.86 -7.71
C SER A 142 -10.93 -5.84 -8.69
N ILE A 143 -12.27 -5.94 -8.72
CA ILE A 143 -13.00 -6.69 -9.74
C ILE A 143 -12.92 -5.98 -11.11
N ILE A 144 -13.09 -4.65 -11.14
CA ILE A 144 -13.02 -3.86 -12.37
C ILE A 144 -11.63 -3.92 -13.00
N ARG A 145 -10.57 -3.84 -12.18
CA ARG A 145 -9.17 -3.97 -12.62
C ARG A 145 -8.39 -4.88 -11.67
N PRO A 146 -8.34 -6.19 -11.94
CA PRO A 146 -7.62 -7.16 -11.10
C PRO A 146 -6.11 -6.95 -11.00
N ALA A 147 -5.51 -6.21 -11.94
CA ALA A 147 -4.08 -5.84 -11.91
C ALA A 147 -3.80 -4.51 -11.18
N ASN A 148 -4.82 -3.80 -10.68
CA ASN A 148 -4.61 -2.50 -10.04
C ASN A 148 -4.02 -2.66 -8.63
N VAL A 149 -2.74 -2.30 -8.47
CA VAL A 149 -2.00 -2.35 -7.19
C VAL A 149 -2.69 -1.55 -6.08
N VAL A 150 -3.18 -0.35 -6.38
CA VAL A 150 -3.74 0.59 -5.40
C VAL A 150 -4.96 0.02 -4.67
N SER A 151 -5.84 -0.70 -5.37
CA SER A 151 -7.02 -1.33 -4.77
C SER A 151 -6.61 -2.33 -3.69
N PHE A 152 -5.60 -3.15 -3.97
CA PHE A 152 -5.09 -4.15 -3.05
C PHE A 152 -4.28 -3.55 -1.89
N LEU A 153 -3.48 -2.51 -2.13
CA LEU A 153 -2.81 -1.78 -1.03
C LEU A 153 -3.83 -1.17 -0.06
N ASN A 154 -4.88 -0.54 -0.59
CA ASN A 154 -5.95 0.04 0.22
C ASN A 154 -6.71 -1.01 1.02
N LEU A 155 -7.06 -2.14 0.41
CA LEU A 155 -7.70 -3.28 1.10
C LEU A 155 -6.79 -3.87 2.17
N GLY A 156 -5.50 -4.07 1.87
CA GLY A 156 -4.50 -4.53 2.83
C GLY A 156 -4.44 -3.65 4.07
N GLY A 157 -4.31 -2.34 3.86
CA GLY A 157 -4.29 -1.35 4.94
C GLY A 157 -5.60 -1.28 5.72
N LEU A 158 -6.74 -1.41 5.05
CA LEU A 158 -8.05 -1.44 5.68
C LEU A 158 -8.20 -2.63 6.63
N TYR A 159 -7.89 -3.82 6.12
CA TYR A 159 -7.97 -5.07 6.87
C TYR A 159 -6.97 -5.09 8.04
N GLY A 160 -5.74 -4.63 7.83
CA GLY A 160 -4.69 -4.64 8.86
C GLY A 160 -4.87 -3.58 9.95
N SER A 161 -5.26 -2.36 9.56
CA SER A 161 -5.27 -1.23 10.48
C SER A 161 -6.61 -1.01 11.18
N TYR A 162 -7.73 -1.31 10.51
CA TYR A 162 -9.07 -0.94 10.98
C TYR A 162 -9.96 -2.13 11.29
N LEU A 163 -10.02 -3.12 10.40
CA LEU A 163 -10.85 -4.30 10.59
C LEU A 163 -10.15 -5.39 11.43
N LYS A 164 -8.82 -5.30 11.59
CA LYS A 164 -7.98 -6.23 12.34
C LYS A 164 -8.06 -7.69 11.84
N ASP A 165 -8.32 -7.86 10.55
CA ASP A 165 -8.25 -9.15 9.85
C ASP A 165 -6.90 -9.27 9.14
N TYR A 166 -5.89 -9.71 9.89
CA TYR A 166 -4.52 -9.80 9.38
C TYR A 166 -4.34 -10.80 8.23
N PRO A 167 -4.99 -11.98 8.22
CA PRO A 167 -4.95 -12.89 7.07
C PRO A 167 -5.47 -12.25 5.77
N ARG A 168 -6.57 -11.50 5.82
CA ARG A 168 -7.05 -10.78 4.63
C ARG A 168 -6.12 -9.63 4.26
N ALA A 169 -5.52 -8.95 5.23
CA ALA A 169 -4.52 -7.92 4.94
C ALA A 169 -3.31 -8.50 4.19
N GLU A 170 -2.73 -9.59 4.69
CA GLU A 170 -1.63 -10.32 4.05
C GLU A 170 -1.98 -10.73 2.62
N LYS A 171 -3.16 -11.33 2.42
CA LYS A 171 -3.63 -11.74 1.08
C LYS A 171 -3.65 -10.56 0.10
N ASN A 172 -4.18 -9.41 0.52
CA ASN A 172 -4.28 -8.25 -0.35
C ASN A 172 -2.91 -7.64 -0.65
N TYR A 173 -2.03 -7.48 0.34
CA TYR A 173 -0.67 -7.00 0.07
C TYR A 173 0.12 -7.95 -0.83
N ARG A 174 -0.03 -9.28 -0.66
CA ARG A 174 0.55 -10.26 -1.58
C ARG A 174 0.01 -10.11 -3.01
N GLN A 175 -1.27 -9.83 -3.18
CA GLN A 175 -1.82 -9.55 -4.51
C GLN A 175 -1.28 -8.25 -5.11
N ALA A 176 -1.06 -7.21 -4.30
CA ALA A 176 -0.40 -5.99 -4.75
C ALA A 176 1.03 -6.26 -5.26
N ILE A 177 1.80 -7.09 -4.52
CA ILE A 177 3.13 -7.56 -4.93
C ILE A 177 3.07 -8.34 -6.24
N ILE A 178 2.14 -9.29 -6.38
CA ILE A 178 1.97 -10.07 -7.61
C ILE A 178 1.67 -9.16 -8.82
N ASN A 179 0.85 -8.13 -8.61
CA ASN A 179 0.45 -7.20 -9.67
C ASN A 179 1.58 -6.26 -10.10
N ASN A 180 2.50 -5.92 -9.20
CA ASN A 180 3.70 -5.15 -9.51
C ASN A 180 4.88 -5.53 -8.61
N PRO A 181 5.66 -6.56 -8.99
CA PRO A 181 6.75 -7.06 -8.16
C PRO A 181 7.91 -6.08 -7.96
N ALA A 182 8.04 -5.07 -8.84
CA ALA A 182 9.10 -4.06 -8.77
C ALA A 182 8.71 -2.85 -7.88
N ASP A 183 7.47 -2.76 -7.41
CA ASP A 183 7.03 -1.69 -6.51
C ASP A 183 7.20 -2.12 -5.04
N SER A 184 8.06 -1.40 -4.32
CA SER A 184 8.34 -1.67 -2.90
C SER A 184 7.15 -1.46 -1.99
N SER A 185 6.11 -0.71 -2.39
CA SER A 185 4.96 -0.37 -1.54
C SER A 185 4.29 -1.61 -0.95
N GLY A 186 4.04 -2.65 -1.76
CA GLY A 186 3.38 -3.88 -1.29
C GLY A 186 4.21 -4.66 -0.27
N TYR A 187 5.52 -4.74 -0.49
CA TYR A 187 6.45 -5.40 0.42
C TYR A 187 6.59 -4.66 1.74
N LEU A 188 6.78 -3.34 1.70
CA LEU A 188 6.97 -2.49 2.88
C LEU A 188 5.73 -2.50 3.77
N GLU A 189 4.55 -2.41 3.18
CA GLU A 189 3.28 -2.46 3.90
C GLU A 189 3.04 -3.83 4.54
N LEU A 190 3.34 -4.93 3.82
CA LEU A 190 3.25 -6.28 4.39
C LEU A 190 4.28 -6.52 5.50
N ALA A 191 5.51 -6.04 5.34
CA ALA A 191 6.52 -6.10 6.38
C ALA A 191 6.08 -5.30 7.62
N SER A 192 5.50 -4.11 7.42
CA SER A 192 4.92 -3.28 8.48
C SER A 192 3.80 -4.01 9.23
N LEU A 193 2.91 -4.70 8.49
CA LEU A 193 1.88 -5.55 9.07
C LEU A 193 2.52 -6.63 9.97
N TYR A 194 3.50 -7.38 9.48
CA TYR A 194 4.19 -8.43 10.25
C TYR A 194 4.93 -7.89 11.48
N ARG A 195 5.55 -6.72 11.34
CA ARG A 195 6.34 -6.09 12.41
C ARG A 195 5.48 -5.61 13.57
N TYR A 196 4.34 -4.99 13.26
CA TYR A 196 3.58 -4.23 14.27
C TYR A 196 2.25 -4.87 14.67
N SER A 197 1.58 -5.58 13.77
CA SER A 197 0.20 -6.04 13.99
C SER A 197 0.05 -7.56 13.94
N TYR A 198 0.72 -8.22 12.99
CA TYR A 198 0.66 -9.66 12.77
C TYR A 198 1.97 -10.35 13.19
N LYS A 199 2.32 -10.21 14.47
CA LYS A 199 3.65 -10.53 15.01
C LYS A 199 4.04 -11.99 14.91
N GLU A 200 3.08 -12.91 14.81
CA GLU A 200 3.35 -14.33 14.57
C GLU A 200 4.06 -14.56 13.22
N LYS A 201 3.98 -13.60 12.30
CA LYS A 201 4.63 -13.62 10.99
C LYS A 201 5.92 -12.80 10.93
N GLU A 202 6.43 -12.24 12.05
CA GLU A 202 7.63 -11.39 12.08
C GLU A 202 8.84 -12.06 11.41
N GLY A 203 8.99 -13.39 11.55
CA GLY A 203 10.07 -14.15 10.91
C GLY A 203 10.09 -14.09 9.38
N ASN A 204 9.00 -13.64 8.73
CA ASN A 204 8.91 -13.49 7.28
C ASN A 204 9.40 -12.11 6.78
N ILE A 205 9.74 -11.17 7.67
CA ILE A 205 10.16 -9.82 7.26
C ILE A 205 11.43 -9.86 6.40
N VAL A 206 12.48 -10.56 6.85
CA VAL A 206 13.76 -10.61 6.12
C VAL A 206 13.59 -11.29 4.75
N PRO A 207 12.99 -12.51 4.65
CA PRO A 207 12.73 -13.13 3.36
C PRO A 207 11.88 -12.28 2.41
N LEU A 208 10.90 -11.54 2.94
CA LEU A 208 10.06 -10.65 2.15
C LEU A 208 10.83 -9.45 1.59
N MET A 209 11.78 -8.88 2.35
CA MET A 209 12.64 -7.81 1.85
C MET A 209 13.64 -8.34 0.81
N GLU A 210 14.19 -9.54 1.00
CA GLU A 210 15.07 -10.20 0.03
C GLU A 210 14.34 -10.52 -1.30
N GLU A 211 13.07 -10.94 -1.21
CA GLU A 211 12.17 -11.10 -2.37
C GLU A 211 12.03 -9.78 -3.13
N GLY A 212 11.74 -8.68 -2.43
CA GLY A 212 11.61 -7.34 -3.03
C GLY A 212 12.91 -6.83 -3.67
N MET A 213 14.06 -7.03 -3.02
CA MET A 213 15.38 -6.68 -3.56
C MET A 213 15.72 -7.47 -4.84
N THR A 214 15.20 -8.69 -4.97
CA THR A 214 15.40 -9.51 -6.18
C THR A 214 14.49 -9.03 -7.32
N ALA A 215 13.31 -8.49 -6.99
CA ALA A 215 12.32 -8.06 -7.96
C ALA A 215 12.48 -6.60 -8.42
N SER A 216 13.19 -5.77 -7.65
CA SER A 216 13.50 -4.39 -7.98
C SER A 216 14.99 -4.11 -7.77
N ASP A 217 15.69 -3.88 -8.87
CA ASP A 217 17.07 -3.42 -8.85
C ASP A 217 17.16 -2.03 -8.19
N ASP A 218 18.19 -1.83 -7.38
CA ASP A 218 18.58 -0.53 -6.80
C ASP A 218 17.52 0.22 -5.96
N ASP A 219 16.47 -0.45 -5.46
CA ASP A 219 15.54 0.16 -4.50
C ASP A 219 16.09 0.07 -3.06
N LEU A 220 16.68 1.17 -2.62
CA LEU A 220 17.24 1.32 -1.28
C LEU A 220 16.20 1.19 -0.14
N ASN A 221 14.89 1.30 -0.41
CA ASN A 221 13.84 1.24 0.61
C ASN A 221 13.87 -0.09 1.40
N PHE A 222 14.17 -1.21 0.74
CA PHE A 222 14.25 -2.51 1.42
C PHE A 222 15.38 -2.53 2.44
N THR A 223 16.55 -1.99 2.08
CA THR A 223 17.71 -1.92 2.98
C THR A 223 17.51 -0.91 4.10
N ILE A 224 16.86 0.23 3.85
CA ILE A 224 16.44 1.16 4.91
C ILE A 224 15.49 0.47 5.89
N TYR A 225 14.49 -0.25 5.38
CA TYR A 225 13.51 -0.94 6.21
C TYR A 225 14.19 -1.95 7.13
N LEU A 226 15.08 -2.79 6.59
CA LEU A 226 15.86 -3.75 7.38
C LEU A 226 16.79 -3.07 8.40
N GLY A 227 17.42 -1.96 8.05
CA GLY A 227 18.23 -1.17 8.99
C GLY A 227 17.40 -0.72 10.20
N GLY A 228 16.20 -0.19 9.93
CA GLY A 228 15.25 0.22 10.98
C GLY A 228 14.71 -0.97 11.78
N TYR A 229 14.47 -2.11 11.13
CA TYR A 229 14.04 -3.35 11.78
C TYR A 229 15.10 -3.86 12.76
N TRP A 230 16.35 -4.03 12.33
CA TRP A 230 17.43 -4.50 13.20
C TRP A 230 17.78 -3.52 14.31
N THR A 231 17.62 -2.21 14.06
CA THR A 231 17.75 -1.18 15.10
C THR A 231 16.76 -1.40 16.24
N GLU A 232 15.50 -1.72 15.93
CA GLU A 232 14.47 -2.01 16.94
C GLU A 232 14.75 -3.33 17.67
N LYS A 233 15.29 -4.34 16.97
CA LYS A 233 15.70 -5.61 17.58
C LYS A 233 16.97 -5.50 18.45
N GLY A 234 17.67 -4.36 18.41
CA GLY A 234 18.93 -4.15 19.14
C GLY A 234 20.14 -4.79 18.49
N ASP A 235 20.02 -5.32 17.27
CA ASP A 235 21.12 -5.87 16.49
C ASP A 235 21.82 -4.73 15.72
N THR A 236 22.64 -3.96 16.44
CA THR A 236 23.35 -2.80 15.91
C THR A 236 24.21 -3.14 14.70
N ALA A 237 24.82 -4.32 14.68
CA ALA A 237 25.68 -4.76 13.57
C ALA A 237 24.88 -4.91 12.28
N LYS A 238 23.76 -5.66 12.30
CA LYS A 238 22.90 -5.81 11.13
C LYS A 238 22.21 -4.52 10.72
N ALA A 239 21.87 -3.67 11.69
CA ALA A 239 21.31 -2.35 11.41
C ALA A 239 22.29 -1.52 10.56
N ILE A 240 23.54 -1.37 11.03
CA ILE A 240 24.59 -0.65 10.31
C ILE A 240 24.85 -1.28 8.95
N GLU A 241 24.95 -2.61 8.85
CA GLU A 241 25.18 -3.31 7.58
C GLU A 241 24.13 -2.94 6.53
N ASN A 242 22.85 -2.96 6.90
CA ASN A 242 21.76 -2.64 5.98
C ASN A 242 21.73 -1.15 5.60
N TYR A 243 22.01 -0.26 6.56
CA TYR A 243 22.14 1.16 6.27
C TYR A 243 23.35 1.47 5.36
N GLU A 244 24.47 0.77 5.53
CA GLU A 244 25.64 0.90 4.65
C GLU A 244 25.33 0.38 3.24
N LYS A 245 24.51 -0.67 3.08
CA LYS A 245 23.99 -1.08 1.76
C LYS A 245 23.16 0.02 1.10
N ALA A 246 22.26 0.68 1.85
CA ALA A 246 21.49 1.81 1.34
C ALA A 246 22.39 2.98 0.89
N LEU A 247 23.45 3.30 1.65
CA LEU A 247 24.41 4.34 1.29
C LEU A 247 25.29 4.01 0.08
N LYS A 248 25.39 2.75 -0.35
CA LYS A 248 26.03 2.42 -1.63
C LYS A 248 25.22 2.92 -2.82
N LEU A 249 23.89 2.95 -2.69
CA LEU A 249 22.96 3.43 -3.71
C LEU A 249 22.76 4.94 -3.64
N ASP A 250 22.71 5.51 -2.43
CA ASP A 250 22.62 6.96 -2.18
C ASP A 250 23.65 7.40 -1.13
N PRO A 251 24.90 7.70 -1.54
CA PRO A 251 25.96 8.08 -0.61
C PRO A 251 25.69 9.36 0.19
N ASP A 252 24.87 10.28 -0.32
CA ASP A 252 24.60 11.58 0.27
C ASP A 252 23.37 11.60 1.19
N ASN A 253 22.80 10.42 1.49
CA ASN A 253 21.64 10.28 2.36
C ASN A 253 21.95 10.66 3.82
N LYS A 254 21.86 11.95 4.15
CA LYS A 254 22.15 12.49 5.48
C LYS A 254 21.39 11.80 6.62
N PRO A 255 20.08 11.49 6.48
CA PRO A 255 19.36 10.72 7.49
C PRO A 255 20.03 9.37 7.84
N ILE A 256 20.43 8.59 6.83
CA ILE A 256 21.07 7.29 7.04
C ILE A 256 22.47 7.45 7.64
N GLN A 257 23.26 8.42 7.17
CA GLN A 257 24.57 8.72 7.75
C GLN A 257 24.48 9.09 9.24
N ALA A 258 23.50 9.91 9.61
CA ALA A 258 23.24 10.29 10.99
C ALA A 258 22.82 9.08 11.84
N GLU A 259 22.00 8.19 11.27
CA GLU A 259 21.55 6.98 11.96
C GLU A 259 22.70 5.99 12.21
N ILE A 260 23.59 5.76 11.23
CA ILE A 260 24.80 4.95 11.43
C ILE A 260 25.69 5.57 12.52
N SER A 261 25.90 6.88 12.48
CA SER A 261 26.72 7.59 13.48
C SER A 261 26.15 7.45 14.88
N ARG A 262 24.83 7.58 15.03
CA ARG A 262 24.10 7.36 16.28
C ARG A 262 24.27 5.94 16.81
N LEU A 263 24.19 4.95 15.93
CA LEU A 263 24.33 3.54 16.28
C LEU A 263 25.77 3.17 16.69
N LYS A 264 26.79 3.73 16.02
CA LYS A 264 28.22 3.52 16.35
C LYS A 264 28.64 4.17 17.68
N ALA A 265 27.86 5.13 18.18
CA ALA A 265 28.16 5.86 19.42
C ALA A 265 27.57 5.22 20.69
N ARG A 266 26.84 4.10 20.58
CA ARG A 266 26.25 3.35 21.70
C ARG A 266 27.18 2.24 22.16
#